data_AF-A0A7Y7NE65-F1
#
_entry.id   AF-A0A7Y7NE65-F1
#
_cell.length_a   1.000
_cell.length_b   1.000
_cell.length_c   1.000
_cell.angle_alpha   90.00
_cell.angle_beta   90.00
_cell.angle_gamma   90.00
#
_symmetry.space_group_name_H-M   'P 1'
#
loop_
_entity.id
_entity.type
_entity.pdbx_description
1 polymer ?
#
loop_
_entity_poly.entity_id
_entity_poly.type
_entity_poly.pdbx_seq_one_letter_code
_entity_poly.pdbx_strand_id
1 'polypeptide(L)'
;FKAGYIEPGPSGLMTRGRPDILPTGRNFYSLDPHKLPSLLAWETGKQLAEKSLDKYLEEEGTYPENIAFHWQCTDIMWTDGEGMAQMLHLLGVCPVWQPNGRVRNFTITPLVELGRPRIDITVRVSGITRDNFPSTIDLLDEAVQAVALLDEPVEMNYVRKHTLERLGAEPDENEEALRKATYRIFASQPGTYQAGTQLAVYASAWETEKDLSDVFLYWNGYAYGKGTFGAVAHDSLKQSLKTVTLTFNKTASDEYDLTGCCCYFGTHGGMINAARVISGNEIKNYYGDTREQGQVQVRTLEEEMRRIARGKILNPVWIEGMKEHGYKGAGEISKRIGRLYGWQATAKVVDDAVFDDVARTFMMDEQNREFFEKENPWALEEIARRLLEAAQRGLWNPADDVKEQLRDIYLEIEGWMEERMGDVHGDFQGGSIDIITANEVEGWKSRMAAVGI
;
A
#
# COMPACT_ATOMS: atom_id res chain seq x y z
N PHE A 1 -22.38 30.74 -6.27
CA PHE A 1 -21.30 30.56 -7.28
C PHE A 1 -21.62 31.37 -8.53
N LYS A 2 -20.62 32.00 -9.17
CA LYS A 2 -20.82 32.84 -10.38
C LYS A 2 -20.58 32.11 -11.72
N ALA A 3 -20.26 30.81 -11.69
CA ALA A 3 -19.94 29.99 -12.87
C ALA A 3 -18.88 30.61 -13.82
N GLY A 4 -17.90 31.33 -13.26
CA GLY A 4 -16.80 31.93 -14.02
C GLY A 4 -15.68 30.93 -14.33
N TYR A 5 -14.81 31.31 -15.27
CA TYR A 5 -13.58 30.56 -15.57
C TYR A 5 -12.65 30.55 -14.35
N ILE A 6 -12.22 29.37 -13.93
CA ILE A 6 -11.23 29.17 -12.87
C ILE A 6 -9.90 28.87 -13.56
N GLU A 7 -8.90 29.71 -13.30
CA GLU A 7 -7.59 29.63 -13.94
C GLU A 7 -6.89 28.30 -13.58
N PRO A 8 -6.34 27.57 -14.58
CA PRO A 8 -5.67 26.31 -14.32
C PRO A 8 -4.24 26.51 -13.77
N GLY A 9 -3.73 25.51 -13.07
CA GLY A 9 -2.38 25.53 -12.52
C GLY A 9 -1.83 24.13 -12.26
N PRO A 10 -0.50 23.96 -12.13
CA PRO A 10 0.06 22.66 -11.79
C PRO A 10 -0.30 22.28 -10.34
N SER A 11 -0.37 20.98 -10.09
CA SER A 11 -0.38 20.39 -8.74
C SER A 11 0.97 19.74 -8.41
N GLY A 12 1.20 19.44 -7.13
CA GLY A 12 2.46 18.86 -6.66
C GLY A 12 2.65 19.09 -5.16
N LEU A 13 3.88 18.84 -4.70
CA LEU A 13 4.27 19.01 -3.30
C LEU A 13 5.16 20.25 -3.16
N MET A 14 4.80 21.17 -2.27
CA MET A 14 5.64 22.34 -1.96
C MET A 14 7.00 21.90 -1.43
N THR A 15 7.02 20.89 -0.57
CA THR A 15 8.23 20.28 0.01
C THR A 15 9.19 19.71 -1.04
N ARG A 16 8.74 19.50 -2.29
CA ARG A 16 9.58 19.05 -3.40
C ARG A 16 10.04 20.16 -4.34
N GLY A 17 10.07 21.40 -3.86
CA GLY A 17 10.60 22.53 -4.63
C GLY A 17 9.70 22.93 -5.80
N ARG A 18 8.38 22.81 -5.62
CA ARG A 18 7.35 23.19 -6.62
C ARG A 18 6.59 24.45 -6.19
N PRO A 19 7.23 25.63 -6.09
CA PRO A 19 6.53 26.88 -5.73
C PRO A 19 5.54 27.34 -6.82
N ASP A 20 5.65 26.80 -8.04
CA ASP A 20 4.75 27.04 -9.17
C ASP A 20 3.30 26.57 -8.91
N ILE A 21 3.07 25.74 -7.89
CA ILE A 21 1.72 25.31 -7.48
C ILE A 21 0.96 26.38 -6.68
N LEU A 22 1.62 27.46 -6.27
CA LEU A 22 0.98 28.62 -5.66
C LEU A 22 0.59 29.69 -6.70
N PRO A 23 -0.48 30.46 -6.48
CA PRO A 23 -1.42 30.36 -5.35
C PRO A 23 -2.39 29.17 -5.48
N THR A 24 -3.03 28.81 -4.36
CA THR A 24 -4.15 27.85 -4.34
C THR A 24 -5.43 28.49 -4.91
N GLY A 25 -6.53 27.73 -5.01
CA GLY A 25 -7.78 28.20 -5.61
C GLY A 25 -7.83 28.14 -7.14
N ARG A 26 -6.89 27.42 -7.75
CA ARG A 26 -6.80 27.15 -9.20
C ARG A 26 -7.41 25.79 -9.57
N ASN A 27 -7.82 25.64 -10.82
CA ASN A 27 -8.26 24.35 -11.37
C ASN A 27 -7.02 23.51 -11.72
N PHE A 28 -6.52 22.75 -10.76
CA PHE A 28 -5.21 22.13 -10.92
C PHE A 28 -5.20 20.98 -11.93
N TYR A 29 -4.07 20.79 -12.61
CA TYR A 29 -3.77 19.63 -13.46
C TYR A 29 -2.58 18.85 -12.91
N SER A 30 -2.38 17.62 -13.40
CA SER A 30 -1.25 16.77 -13.03
C SER A 30 -0.04 17.04 -13.93
N LEU A 31 0.20 16.21 -14.93
CA LEU A 31 1.37 16.24 -15.80
C LEU A 31 1.11 15.49 -17.12
N ASP A 32 2.05 15.60 -18.06
CA ASP A 32 2.06 14.82 -19.31
C ASP A 32 2.55 13.39 -19.04
N PRO A 33 1.70 12.35 -19.19
CA PRO A 33 2.05 10.97 -18.89
C PRO A 33 3.17 10.42 -19.79
N HIS A 34 3.45 11.06 -20.94
CA HIS A 34 4.51 10.62 -21.84
C HIS A 34 5.89 11.12 -21.42
N LYS A 35 6.02 11.93 -20.38
CA LYS A 35 7.30 12.42 -19.84
C LYS A 35 7.81 11.60 -18.65
N LEU A 36 7.21 10.42 -18.42
CA LEU A 36 7.47 9.55 -17.28
C LEU A 36 8.28 8.31 -17.69
N PRO A 37 9.25 7.86 -16.88
CA PRO A 37 9.82 8.61 -15.76
C PRO A 37 10.64 9.81 -16.28
N SER A 38 10.75 10.89 -15.49
CA SER A 38 11.66 11.99 -15.84
C SER A 38 13.14 11.57 -15.68
N LEU A 39 14.07 12.33 -16.25
CA LEU A 39 15.52 12.07 -16.08
C LEU A 39 15.96 12.15 -14.60
N LEU A 40 15.38 13.06 -13.82
CA LEU A 40 15.67 13.17 -12.38
C LEU A 40 15.05 12.01 -11.60
N ALA A 41 13.83 11.62 -11.95
CA ALA A 41 13.18 10.46 -11.36
C ALA A 41 13.94 9.16 -11.67
N TRP A 42 14.56 9.07 -12.85
CA TRP A 42 15.43 7.96 -13.24
C TRP A 42 16.62 7.78 -12.30
N GLU A 43 17.38 8.84 -12.02
CA GLU A 43 18.53 8.75 -11.11
C GLU A 43 18.12 8.38 -9.68
N THR A 44 16.99 8.93 -9.19
CA THR A 44 16.46 8.56 -7.87
C THR A 44 15.96 7.11 -7.85
N GLY A 45 15.26 6.67 -8.89
CA GLY A 45 14.78 5.30 -9.04
C GLY A 45 15.92 4.26 -9.06
N LYS A 46 17.02 4.58 -9.75
CA LYS A 46 18.25 3.77 -9.72
C LYS A 46 18.80 3.63 -8.31
N GLN A 47 18.92 4.74 -7.57
CA GLN A 47 19.41 4.71 -6.19
C GLN A 47 18.47 3.92 -5.27
N LEU A 48 17.14 4.02 -5.45
CA LEU A 48 16.18 3.24 -4.69
C LEU A 48 16.35 1.74 -4.96
N ALA A 49 16.55 1.36 -6.23
CA ALA A 49 16.75 -0.03 -6.62
C ALA A 49 18.04 -0.57 -6.00
N GLU A 50 19.18 0.07 -6.24
CA GLU A 50 20.48 -0.40 -5.73
C GLU A 50 20.49 -0.45 -4.20
N LYS A 51 19.98 0.57 -3.49
CA LYS A 51 19.90 0.52 -2.02
C LYS A 51 18.97 -0.57 -1.49
N SER A 52 17.91 -0.89 -2.21
CA SER A 52 17.03 -2.01 -1.84
C SER A 52 17.74 -3.35 -2.01
N LEU A 53 18.53 -3.49 -3.06
CA LEU A 53 19.31 -4.71 -3.32
C LEU A 53 20.47 -4.84 -2.33
N ASP A 54 21.22 -3.77 -2.07
CA ASP A 54 22.31 -3.77 -1.10
C ASP A 54 21.81 -4.16 0.29
N LYS A 55 20.72 -3.55 0.75
CA LYS A 55 20.11 -3.88 2.05
C LYS A 55 19.65 -5.35 2.11
N TYR A 56 19.02 -5.85 1.05
CA TYR A 56 18.57 -7.25 0.99
C TYR A 56 19.76 -8.22 0.97
N LEU A 57 20.82 -7.89 0.24
CA LEU A 57 22.04 -8.69 0.17
C LEU A 57 22.78 -8.72 1.52
N GLU A 58 22.80 -7.59 2.25
CA GLU A 58 23.34 -7.51 3.61
C GLU A 58 22.55 -8.38 4.61
N GLU A 59 21.23 -8.43 4.48
CA GLU A 59 20.36 -9.17 5.39
C GLU A 59 20.27 -10.67 5.07
N GLU A 60 20.18 -11.03 3.78
CA GLU A 60 19.85 -12.40 3.34
C GLU A 60 20.98 -13.09 2.57
N GLY A 61 22.03 -12.36 2.19
CA GLY A 61 23.20 -12.92 1.48
C GLY A 61 22.96 -13.30 0.02
N THR A 62 21.76 -13.07 -0.50
CA THR A 62 21.37 -13.31 -1.91
C THR A 62 20.59 -12.11 -2.46
N TYR A 63 20.29 -12.11 -3.76
CA TYR A 63 19.38 -11.11 -4.35
C TYR A 63 17.91 -11.55 -4.18
N PRO A 64 16.97 -10.61 -3.99
CA PRO A 64 15.55 -10.96 -3.95
C PRO A 64 15.09 -11.39 -5.34
N GLU A 65 14.49 -12.57 -5.48
CA GLU A 65 14.08 -13.05 -6.81
C GLU A 65 12.91 -12.26 -7.41
N ASN A 66 11.98 -11.81 -6.57
CA ASN A 66 10.79 -11.05 -6.96
C ASN A 66 10.44 -10.00 -5.90
N ILE A 67 10.33 -8.74 -6.33
CA ILE A 67 9.93 -7.61 -5.49
C ILE A 67 8.50 -7.20 -5.81
N ALA A 68 7.63 -7.20 -4.80
CA ALA A 68 6.24 -6.77 -4.95
C ALA A 68 6.09 -5.26 -4.68
N PHE A 69 5.56 -4.52 -5.66
CA PHE A 69 5.37 -3.07 -5.59
C PHE A 69 3.89 -2.70 -5.46
N HIS A 70 3.56 -1.83 -4.51
CA HIS A 70 2.30 -1.08 -4.54
C HIS A 70 2.50 0.23 -5.32
N TRP A 71 2.10 0.25 -6.59
CA TRP A 71 2.36 1.38 -7.48
C TRP A 71 1.17 2.36 -7.53
N GLN A 72 1.34 3.50 -6.88
CA GLN A 72 0.29 4.52 -6.69
C GLN A 72 0.47 5.71 -7.62
N CYS A 73 -0.62 6.44 -7.88
CA CYS A 73 -0.56 7.64 -8.73
C CYS A 73 0.28 8.75 -8.09
N THR A 74 0.50 8.70 -6.78
CA THR A 74 1.40 9.60 -6.05
C THR A 74 2.84 9.46 -6.50
N ASP A 75 3.30 8.26 -6.86
CA ASP A 75 4.63 8.07 -7.46
C ASP A 75 4.79 8.93 -8.71
N ILE A 76 3.80 8.86 -9.59
CA ILE A 76 3.77 9.60 -10.84
C ILE A 76 3.60 11.10 -10.58
N MET A 77 2.54 11.49 -9.89
CA MET A 77 2.14 12.91 -9.76
C MET A 77 3.05 13.72 -8.84
N TRP A 78 3.70 13.09 -7.85
CA TRP A 78 4.54 13.81 -6.88
C TRP A 78 6.03 13.69 -7.17
N THR A 79 6.47 12.64 -7.86
CA THR A 79 7.90 12.36 -8.05
C THR A 79 8.31 12.19 -9.51
N ASP A 80 7.39 12.41 -10.45
CA ASP A 80 7.63 12.23 -11.89
C ASP A 80 8.09 10.78 -12.24
N GLY A 81 7.69 9.79 -11.44
CA GLY A 81 7.90 8.36 -11.69
C GLY A 81 9.17 7.74 -11.09
N GLU A 82 9.55 8.07 -9.85
CA GLU A 82 10.72 7.46 -9.18
C GLU A 82 10.57 5.93 -9.01
N GLY A 83 9.39 5.45 -8.62
CA GLY A 83 9.07 4.04 -8.46
C GLY A 83 8.97 3.31 -9.80
N MET A 84 8.45 3.97 -10.83
CA MET A 84 8.52 3.46 -12.21
C MET A 84 9.97 3.25 -12.66
N ALA A 85 10.83 4.23 -12.43
CA ALA A 85 12.26 4.14 -12.73
C ALA A 85 12.95 3.02 -11.93
N GLN A 86 12.61 2.88 -10.65
CA GLN A 86 13.12 1.79 -9.81
C GLN A 86 12.78 0.41 -10.40
N MET A 87 11.52 0.18 -10.77
CA MET A 87 11.08 -1.09 -11.38
C MET A 87 11.79 -1.36 -12.71
N LEU A 88 11.91 -0.36 -13.58
CA LEU A 88 12.64 -0.52 -14.84
C LEU A 88 14.13 -0.83 -14.63
N HIS A 89 14.78 -0.16 -13.68
CA HIS A 89 16.18 -0.42 -13.36
C HIS A 89 16.39 -1.82 -12.78
N LEU A 90 15.49 -2.31 -11.93
CA LEU A 90 15.52 -3.69 -11.40
C LEU A 90 15.47 -4.75 -12.51
N LEU A 91 14.65 -4.53 -13.54
CA LEU A 91 14.59 -5.35 -14.75
C LEU A 91 15.85 -5.21 -15.64
N GLY A 92 16.70 -4.22 -15.38
CA GLY A 92 17.86 -3.88 -16.20
C GLY A 92 17.46 -3.17 -17.50
N VAL A 93 16.43 -2.34 -17.46
CA VAL A 93 15.85 -1.62 -18.58
C VAL A 93 15.99 -0.11 -18.37
N CYS A 94 16.51 0.61 -19.36
CA CYS A 94 16.72 2.06 -19.33
C CYS A 94 15.75 2.76 -20.30
N PRO A 95 14.93 3.73 -19.85
CA PRO A 95 14.12 4.54 -20.76
C PRO A 95 14.96 5.35 -21.75
N VAL A 96 14.36 5.68 -22.91
CA VAL A 96 14.97 6.54 -23.93
C VAL A 96 14.13 7.80 -24.09
N TRP A 97 14.72 8.93 -23.72
CA TRP A 97 14.10 10.25 -23.80
C TRP A 97 14.36 10.94 -25.15
N GLN A 98 13.35 11.63 -25.65
CA GLN A 98 13.47 12.58 -26.74
C GLN A 98 13.94 13.95 -26.22
N PRO A 99 14.43 14.85 -27.10
CA PRO A 99 14.83 16.20 -26.68
C PRO A 99 13.73 17.03 -25.98
N ASN A 100 12.46 16.69 -26.19
CA ASN A 100 11.31 17.33 -25.53
C ASN A 100 10.97 16.72 -24.14
N GLY A 101 11.78 15.77 -23.66
CA GLY A 101 11.60 15.06 -22.40
C GLY A 101 10.61 13.91 -22.44
N ARG A 102 9.96 13.62 -23.58
CA ARG A 102 9.05 12.47 -23.70
C ARG A 102 9.83 11.17 -23.82
N VAL A 103 9.37 10.14 -23.11
CA VAL A 103 9.89 8.78 -23.23
C VAL A 103 9.31 8.15 -24.49
N ARG A 104 10.19 7.68 -25.38
CA ARG A 104 9.82 7.07 -26.66
C ARG A 104 9.77 5.54 -26.58
N ASN A 105 10.79 4.96 -25.97
CA ASN A 105 10.99 3.52 -25.85
C ASN A 105 11.99 3.26 -24.70
N PHE A 106 12.52 2.05 -24.59
CA PHE A 106 13.57 1.66 -23.67
C PHE A 106 14.68 0.87 -24.38
N THR A 107 15.82 0.73 -23.71
CA THR A 107 16.92 -0.17 -24.07
C THR A 107 17.17 -1.14 -22.94
N ILE A 108 17.51 -2.39 -23.28
CA ILE A 108 17.86 -3.42 -22.29
C ILE A 108 19.37 -3.35 -22.04
N THR A 109 19.76 -3.20 -20.78
CA THR A 109 21.17 -3.20 -20.34
C THR A 109 21.70 -4.62 -20.39
N PRO A 110 22.83 -4.91 -21.07
CA PRO A 110 23.43 -6.24 -21.08
C PRO A 110 23.84 -6.70 -19.67
N LEU A 111 23.75 -8.00 -19.37
CA LEU A 111 24.09 -8.53 -18.03
C LEU A 111 25.51 -8.16 -17.55
N VAL A 112 26.47 -8.10 -18.48
CA VAL A 112 27.86 -7.72 -18.17
C VAL A 112 27.95 -6.29 -17.64
N GLU A 113 27.13 -5.38 -18.17
CA GLU A 113 27.05 -4.00 -17.71
C GLU A 113 26.16 -3.87 -16.45
N LEU A 114 25.09 -4.67 -16.36
CA LEU A 114 24.19 -4.69 -15.22
C LEU A 114 24.87 -5.20 -13.95
N GLY A 115 25.80 -6.15 -14.06
CA GLY A 115 26.63 -6.64 -12.95
C GLY A 115 25.90 -7.49 -11.90
N ARG A 116 24.61 -7.77 -12.09
CA ARG A 116 23.74 -8.53 -11.18
C ARG A 116 22.62 -9.25 -11.96
N PRO A 117 21.87 -10.17 -11.34
CA PRO A 117 20.65 -10.70 -11.92
C PRO A 117 19.60 -9.62 -12.21
N ARG A 118 18.75 -9.88 -13.22
CA ARG A 118 17.51 -9.14 -13.42
C ARG A 118 16.49 -9.61 -12.39
N ILE A 119 15.94 -8.66 -11.66
CA ILE A 119 15.01 -8.93 -10.56
C ILE A 119 13.59 -8.93 -11.10
N ASP A 120 12.80 -9.96 -10.79
CA ASP A 120 11.40 -9.99 -11.16
C ASP A 120 10.59 -9.01 -10.32
N ILE A 121 9.47 -8.56 -10.86
CA ILE A 121 8.60 -7.58 -10.18
C ILE A 121 7.16 -8.07 -10.20
N THR A 122 6.44 -7.87 -9.11
CA THR A 122 4.98 -8.06 -9.05
C THR A 122 4.33 -6.74 -8.67
N VAL A 123 3.55 -6.16 -9.55
CA VAL A 123 3.07 -4.79 -9.39
C VAL A 123 1.58 -4.78 -9.15
N ARG A 124 1.16 -4.36 -7.95
CA ARG A 124 -0.23 -3.95 -7.72
C ARG A 124 -0.36 -2.47 -8.01
N VAL A 125 -0.89 -2.14 -9.18
CA VAL A 125 -1.09 -0.76 -9.64
C VAL A 125 -2.41 -0.18 -9.16
N SER A 126 -2.46 1.00 -8.56
CA SER A 126 -3.72 1.57 -8.05
C SER A 126 -4.75 1.83 -9.17
N GLY A 127 -6.05 1.80 -8.85
CA GLY A 127 -7.11 2.09 -9.84
C GLY A 127 -7.00 3.50 -10.45
N ILE A 128 -6.55 4.48 -9.66
CA ILE A 128 -6.30 5.84 -10.17
C ILE A 128 -5.15 5.83 -11.17
N THR A 129 -4.08 5.08 -10.91
CA THR A 129 -2.95 4.92 -11.84
C THR A 129 -3.41 4.25 -13.14
N ARG A 130 -4.17 3.15 -13.03
CA ARG A 130 -4.77 2.43 -14.18
C ARG A 130 -5.54 3.36 -15.09
N ASP A 131 -6.39 4.21 -14.52
CA ASP A 131 -7.32 5.03 -15.31
C ASP A 131 -6.65 6.28 -15.92
N ASN A 132 -5.66 6.86 -15.22
CA ASN A 132 -5.06 8.14 -15.62
C ASN A 132 -3.71 8.00 -16.34
N PHE A 133 -3.01 6.89 -16.14
CA PHE A 133 -1.66 6.65 -16.68
C PHE A 133 -1.52 5.27 -17.35
N PRO A 134 -2.43 4.85 -18.24
CA PRO A 134 -2.34 3.54 -18.89
C PRO A 134 -1.06 3.39 -19.72
N SER A 135 -0.54 4.47 -20.32
CA SER A 135 0.68 4.43 -21.11
C SER A 135 1.93 4.06 -20.31
N THR A 136 1.98 4.38 -19.02
CA THR A 136 3.12 3.99 -18.16
C THR A 136 3.03 2.52 -17.76
N ILE A 137 1.81 1.99 -17.62
CA ILE A 137 1.56 0.56 -17.38
C ILE A 137 1.97 -0.25 -18.62
N ASP A 138 1.57 0.20 -19.81
CA ASP A 138 1.97 -0.39 -21.08
C ASP A 138 3.49 -0.45 -21.21
N LEU A 139 4.20 0.66 -20.95
CA LEU A 139 5.66 0.72 -21.07
C LEU A 139 6.35 -0.27 -20.11
N LEU A 140 5.87 -0.39 -18.88
CA LEU A 140 6.42 -1.32 -17.90
C LEU A 140 6.16 -2.79 -18.29
N ASP A 141 4.95 -3.09 -18.77
CA ASP A 141 4.60 -4.44 -19.23
C ASP A 141 5.38 -4.83 -20.50
N GLU A 142 5.58 -3.90 -21.44
CA GLU A 142 6.44 -4.10 -22.62
C GLU A 142 7.89 -4.43 -22.20
N ALA A 143 8.42 -3.76 -21.17
CA ALA A 143 9.74 -4.05 -20.62
C ALA A 143 9.81 -5.44 -19.96
N VAL A 144 8.80 -5.82 -19.18
CA VAL A 144 8.71 -7.16 -18.56
C VAL A 144 8.68 -8.25 -19.64
N GLN A 145 7.83 -8.11 -20.66
CA GLN A 145 7.73 -9.07 -21.76
C GLN A 145 9.06 -9.21 -22.52
N ALA A 146 9.71 -8.08 -22.83
CA ALA A 146 10.99 -8.10 -23.53
C ALA A 146 12.10 -8.79 -22.72
N VAL A 147 12.16 -8.54 -21.41
CA VAL A 147 13.15 -9.14 -20.51
C VAL A 147 12.89 -10.64 -20.27
N ALA A 148 11.62 -11.04 -20.18
CA ALA A 148 11.24 -12.45 -19.98
C ALA A 148 11.69 -13.36 -21.14
N LEU A 149 11.81 -12.80 -22.35
CA LEU A 149 12.13 -13.53 -23.58
C LEU A 149 13.61 -13.54 -23.95
N LEU A 150 14.47 -12.87 -23.20
CA LEU A 150 15.91 -12.87 -23.45
C LEU A 150 16.49 -14.29 -23.30
N ASP A 151 17.46 -14.63 -24.14
CA ASP A 151 18.24 -15.87 -24.03
C ASP A 151 19.36 -15.68 -22.99
N GLU A 152 18.96 -15.66 -21.71
CA GLU A 152 19.84 -15.46 -20.55
C GLU A 152 19.66 -16.62 -19.56
N PRO A 153 20.72 -17.00 -18.80
CA PRO A 153 20.59 -18.00 -17.75
C PRO A 153 19.55 -17.60 -16.69
N VAL A 154 18.71 -18.55 -16.27
CA VAL A 154 17.63 -18.31 -15.28
C VAL A 154 18.13 -17.79 -13.93
N GLU A 155 19.36 -18.14 -13.55
CA GLU A 155 20.02 -17.63 -12.32
C GLU A 155 20.40 -16.15 -12.40
N MET A 156 20.47 -15.59 -13.62
CA MET A 156 20.78 -14.19 -13.88
C MET A 156 19.56 -13.41 -14.41
N ASN A 157 18.42 -14.07 -14.62
CA ASN A 157 17.20 -13.44 -15.08
C ASN A 157 15.98 -14.11 -14.42
N TYR A 158 15.60 -13.57 -13.26
CA TYR A 158 14.48 -14.12 -12.48
C TYR A 158 13.12 -13.88 -13.16
N VAL A 159 13.00 -12.87 -14.02
CA VAL A 159 11.80 -12.65 -14.85
C VAL A 159 11.61 -13.83 -15.79
N ARG A 160 12.67 -14.25 -16.50
CA ARG A 160 12.67 -15.43 -17.35
C ARG A 160 12.42 -16.70 -16.54
N LYS A 161 13.15 -16.90 -15.44
CA LYS A 161 13.00 -18.05 -14.53
C LYS A 161 11.52 -18.29 -14.18
N HIS A 162 10.87 -17.29 -13.59
CA HIS A 162 9.47 -17.43 -13.18
C HIS A 162 8.51 -17.53 -14.36
N THR A 163 8.83 -16.94 -15.51
CA THR A 163 8.01 -17.08 -16.72
C THR A 163 8.03 -18.52 -17.23
N LEU A 164 9.21 -19.15 -17.30
CA LEU A 164 9.36 -20.55 -17.68
C LEU A 164 8.70 -21.50 -16.69
N GLU A 165 8.82 -21.23 -15.38
CA GLU A 165 8.16 -22.03 -14.34
C GLU A 165 6.63 -22.00 -14.46
N ARG A 166 6.05 -20.85 -14.85
CA ARG A 166 4.60 -20.73 -15.07
C ARG A 166 4.13 -21.41 -16.35
N LEU A 167 4.97 -21.42 -17.38
CA LEU A 167 4.70 -22.14 -18.63
C LEU A 167 4.85 -23.66 -18.47
N GLY A 168 5.78 -24.11 -17.61
CA GLY A 168 6.15 -25.51 -17.47
C GLY A 168 6.96 -26.06 -18.65
N ALA A 169 7.33 -25.22 -19.61
CA ALA A 169 8.12 -25.53 -20.80
C ALA A 169 8.83 -24.27 -21.32
N GLU A 170 9.73 -24.44 -22.30
CA GLU A 170 10.24 -23.31 -23.09
C GLU A 170 9.10 -22.58 -23.81
N PRO A 171 9.24 -21.27 -24.10
CA PRO A 171 8.22 -20.50 -24.80
C PRO A 171 7.85 -21.20 -26.11
N ASP A 172 6.62 -21.67 -26.21
CA ASP A 172 6.06 -22.33 -27.40
C ASP A 172 5.42 -21.29 -28.34
N GLU A 173 4.84 -21.74 -29.45
CA GLU A 173 4.04 -20.88 -30.34
C GLU A 173 2.69 -20.44 -29.71
N ASN A 174 2.37 -20.86 -28.47
CA ASN A 174 1.13 -20.47 -27.81
C ASN A 174 1.26 -19.09 -27.18
N GLU A 175 1.03 -18.07 -28.02
CA GLU A 175 1.06 -16.66 -27.63
C GLU A 175 0.16 -16.34 -26.42
N GLU A 176 -0.96 -17.04 -26.23
CA GLU A 176 -1.86 -16.82 -25.09
C GLU A 176 -1.26 -17.34 -23.78
N ALA A 177 -0.65 -18.53 -23.79
CA ALA A 177 0.01 -19.10 -22.63
C ALA A 177 1.21 -18.23 -22.21
N LEU A 178 2.01 -17.83 -23.19
CA LEU A 178 3.13 -16.91 -22.98
C LEU A 178 2.67 -15.56 -22.41
N ARG A 179 1.57 -15.01 -22.94
CA ARG A 179 1.03 -13.75 -22.43
C ARG A 179 0.59 -13.87 -20.97
N LYS A 180 -0.09 -14.96 -20.59
CA LYS A 180 -0.48 -15.21 -19.20
C LYS A 180 0.72 -15.42 -18.26
N ALA A 181 1.76 -16.10 -18.74
CA ALA A 181 2.97 -16.34 -17.96
C ALA A 181 3.77 -15.06 -17.69
N THR A 182 3.67 -14.06 -18.57
CA THR A 182 4.35 -12.75 -18.44
C THR A 182 3.54 -11.72 -17.64
N TYR A 183 2.32 -12.02 -17.18
CA TYR A 183 1.58 -11.10 -16.32
C TYR A 183 2.33 -10.82 -15.02
N ARG A 184 2.65 -9.54 -14.82
CA ARG A 184 3.26 -8.98 -13.59
C ARG A 184 2.52 -7.78 -13.02
N ILE A 185 1.64 -7.14 -13.79
CA ILE A 185 0.91 -5.96 -13.35
C ILE A 185 -0.56 -6.31 -13.14
N PHE A 186 -1.03 -6.09 -11.91
CA PHE A 186 -2.36 -6.45 -11.45
C PHE A 186 -3.08 -5.26 -10.85
N ALA A 187 -4.39 -5.20 -11.02
CA ALA A 187 -5.23 -4.19 -10.40
C ALA A 187 -6.62 -4.72 -10.02
N SER A 188 -7.46 -3.81 -9.52
CA SER A 188 -8.88 -4.10 -9.32
C SER A 188 -9.60 -4.27 -10.65
N GLN A 189 -10.76 -4.92 -10.63
CA GLN A 189 -11.63 -5.04 -11.80
C GLN A 189 -11.84 -3.67 -12.49
N PRO A 190 -11.93 -3.60 -13.82
CA PRO A 190 -12.27 -2.36 -14.52
C PRO A 190 -13.53 -1.70 -13.94
N GLY A 191 -13.46 -0.38 -13.70
CA GLY A 191 -14.56 0.38 -13.10
C GLY A 191 -14.66 0.28 -11.57
N THR A 192 -13.87 -0.58 -10.92
CA THR A 192 -13.78 -0.67 -9.46
C THR A 192 -12.44 -0.15 -8.94
N TYR A 193 -12.41 0.17 -7.65
CA TYR A 193 -11.26 0.70 -6.93
C TYR A 193 -11.06 -0.10 -5.66
N GLN A 194 -9.99 0.25 -4.91
CA GLN A 194 -9.66 -0.37 -3.63
C GLN A 194 -9.22 -1.84 -3.74
N ALA A 195 -8.74 -2.42 -2.64
CA ALA A 195 -8.19 -3.78 -2.58
C ALA A 195 -9.10 -4.80 -1.87
N GLY A 196 -10.27 -4.38 -1.38
CA GLY A 196 -11.19 -5.20 -0.58
C GLY A 196 -10.73 -5.38 0.88
N THR A 197 -9.45 -5.64 1.13
CA THR A 197 -8.91 -5.96 2.46
C THR A 197 -9.22 -4.90 3.52
N GLN A 198 -9.13 -3.61 3.19
CA GLN A 198 -9.49 -2.55 4.14
C GLN A 198 -10.97 -2.51 4.51
N LEU A 199 -11.86 -2.95 3.62
CA LEU A 199 -13.29 -3.07 3.95
C LEU A 199 -13.53 -4.23 4.90
N ALA A 200 -12.87 -5.38 4.67
CA ALA A 200 -12.93 -6.52 5.57
C ALA A 200 -12.40 -6.17 6.97
N VAL A 201 -11.27 -5.44 7.04
CA VAL A 201 -10.70 -4.96 8.31
C VAL A 201 -11.65 -4.01 9.03
N TYR A 202 -12.21 -3.00 8.35
CA TYR A 202 -13.12 -2.06 9.00
C TYR A 202 -14.45 -2.67 9.41
N ALA A 203 -14.96 -3.62 8.65
CA ALA A 203 -16.17 -4.37 9.00
C ALA A 203 -15.90 -5.47 10.04
N SER A 204 -14.63 -5.68 10.46
CA SER A 204 -14.23 -6.81 11.32
C SER A 204 -14.65 -8.19 10.77
N ALA A 205 -14.89 -8.25 9.45
CA ALA A 205 -15.45 -9.36 8.70
C ALA A 205 -14.36 -10.34 8.23
N TRP A 206 -13.55 -10.81 9.17
CA TRP A 206 -12.45 -11.76 8.94
C TRP A 206 -12.10 -12.47 10.25
N GLU A 207 -11.64 -13.72 10.18
CA GLU A 207 -11.17 -14.49 11.34
C GLU A 207 -9.67 -14.78 11.25
N THR A 208 -9.20 -15.10 10.05
CA THR A 208 -7.84 -15.56 9.80
C THR A 208 -7.12 -14.71 8.77
N GLU A 209 -5.79 -14.78 8.76
CA GLU A 209 -4.97 -14.18 7.70
C GLU A 209 -5.33 -14.72 6.32
N LYS A 210 -5.82 -15.97 6.24
CA LYS A 210 -6.28 -16.56 4.98
C LYS A 210 -7.47 -15.80 4.42
N ASP A 211 -8.44 -15.39 5.24
CA ASP A 211 -9.61 -14.64 4.78
C ASP A 211 -9.18 -13.31 4.13
N LEU A 212 -8.24 -12.59 4.75
CA LEU A 212 -7.71 -11.34 4.20
C LEU A 212 -6.91 -11.56 2.90
N SER A 213 -6.19 -12.67 2.79
CA SER A 213 -5.48 -13.09 1.58
C SER A 213 -6.45 -13.41 0.44
N ASP A 214 -7.52 -14.14 0.73
CA ASP A 214 -8.54 -14.53 -0.23
C ASP A 214 -9.32 -13.32 -0.75
N VAL A 215 -9.68 -12.39 0.14
CA VAL A 215 -10.27 -11.09 -0.25
C VAL A 215 -9.33 -10.30 -1.15
N PHE A 216 -8.04 -10.27 -0.81
CA PHE A 216 -7.05 -9.59 -1.64
C PHE A 216 -6.97 -10.25 -3.03
N LEU A 217 -6.84 -11.57 -3.13
CA LEU A 217 -6.81 -12.25 -4.43
C LEU A 217 -8.07 -11.95 -5.25
N TYR A 218 -9.25 -12.06 -4.63
CA TYR A 218 -10.54 -11.85 -5.32
C TYR A 218 -10.61 -10.46 -5.98
N TRP A 219 -10.32 -9.41 -5.22
CA TRP A 219 -10.47 -8.03 -5.69
C TRP A 219 -9.33 -7.58 -6.60
N ASN A 220 -8.16 -8.20 -6.55
CA ASN A 220 -6.94 -7.71 -7.21
C ASN A 220 -6.45 -8.63 -8.34
N GLY A 221 -7.11 -9.77 -8.59
CA GLY A 221 -6.75 -10.77 -9.59
C GLY A 221 -7.08 -10.39 -11.04
N TYR A 222 -6.82 -9.14 -11.45
CA TYR A 222 -7.04 -8.68 -12.83
C TYR A 222 -5.74 -8.13 -13.42
N ALA A 223 -5.28 -8.70 -14.53
CA ALA A 223 -4.05 -8.31 -15.20
C ALA A 223 -4.24 -7.08 -16.09
N TYR A 224 -3.22 -6.23 -16.16
CA TYR A 224 -3.14 -5.03 -16.98
C TYR A 224 -1.80 -4.95 -17.70
N GLY A 225 -1.77 -4.30 -18.85
CA GLY A 225 -0.57 -4.15 -19.66
C GLY A 225 -0.90 -3.92 -21.12
N LYS A 226 0.12 -4.02 -21.98
CA LYS A 226 -0.04 -3.80 -23.41
C LYS A 226 -1.02 -4.83 -23.98
N GLY A 227 -2.12 -4.34 -24.56
CA GLY A 227 -3.17 -5.20 -25.11
C GLY A 227 -3.98 -5.97 -24.05
N THR A 228 -3.87 -5.62 -22.76
CA THR A 228 -4.57 -6.29 -21.66
C THR A 228 -5.17 -5.25 -20.72
N PHE A 229 -6.50 -5.20 -20.63
CA PHE A 229 -7.21 -4.26 -19.76
C PHE A 229 -8.18 -4.99 -18.83
N GLY A 230 -7.68 -5.44 -17.69
CA GLY A 230 -8.47 -6.11 -16.66
C GLY A 230 -8.85 -7.55 -17.01
N ALA A 231 -7.92 -8.31 -17.60
CA ALA A 231 -8.13 -9.73 -17.85
C ALA A 231 -8.17 -10.50 -16.52
N VAL A 232 -9.12 -11.41 -16.34
CA VAL A 232 -9.21 -12.26 -15.14
C VAL A 232 -7.94 -13.13 -15.03
N ALA A 233 -7.22 -12.99 -13.94
CA ALA A 233 -5.87 -13.51 -13.76
C ALA A 233 -5.54 -13.86 -12.30
N HIS A 234 -6.53 -14.36 -11.54
CA HIS A 234 -6.38 -14.77 -10.13
C HIS A 234 -5.25 -15.80 -9.94
N ASP A 235 -5.17 -16.80 -10.82
CA ASP A 235 -4.11 -17.81 -10.78
C ASP A 235 -2.72 -17.20 -11.06
N SER A 236 -2.62 -16.30 -12.05
CA SER A 236 -1.37 -15.60 -12.36
C SER A 236 -0.92 -14.70 -11.20
N LEU A 237 -1.86 -14.04 -10.51
CA LEU A 237 -1.55 -13.26 -9.32
C LEU A 237 -1.06 -14.18 -8.20
N LYS A 238 -1.75 -15.29 -7.94
CA LYS A 238 -1.34 -16.29 -6.92
C LYS A 238 0.05 -16.85 -7.19
N GLN A 239 0.35 -17.19 -8.44
CA GLN A 239 1.70 -17.63 -8.86
C GLN A 239 2.75 -16.53 -8.67
N SER A 240 2.41 -15.27 -8.95
CA SER A 240 3.31 -14.13 -8.72
C SER A 240 3.61 -13.92 -7.25
N LEU A 241 2.58 -13.93 -6.40
CA LEU A 241 2.71 -13.75 -4.96
C LEU A 241 3.51 -14.88 -4.29
N LYS A 242 3.50 -16.08 -4.86
CA LYS A 242 4.26 -17.23 -4.34
C LYS A 242 5.77 -17.02 -4.38
N THR A 243 6.29 -16.26 -5.36
CA THR A 243 7.73 -16.02 -5.53
C THR A 243 8.21 -14.73 -4.90
N VAL A 244 7.30 -13.89 -4.40
CA VAL A 244 7.64 -12.62 -3.73
C VAL A 244 8.48 -12.91 -2.48
N THR A 245 9.61 -12.23 -2.38
CA THR A 245 10.52 -12.31 -1.22
C THR A 245 10.67 -10.96 -0.50
N LEU A 246 10.37 -9.87 -1.21
CA LEU A 246 10.44 -8.51 -0.71
C LEU A 246 9.22 -7.72 -1.19
N THR A 247 8.59 -6.94 -0.31
CA THR A 247 7.64 -5.90 -0.69
C THR A 247 8.27 -4.53 -0.61
N PHE A 248 7.81 -3.62 -1.47
CA PHE A 248 8.34 -2.26 -1.55
C PHE A 248 7.24 -1.22 -1.77
N ASN A 249 7.35 -0.12 -1.02
CA ASN A 249 6.66 1.13 -1.28
C ASN A 249 7.59 2.29 -0.89
N LYS A 250 7.21 3.53 -1.17
CA LYS A 250 8.03 4.71 -0.87
C LYS A 250 7.19 5.91 -0.47
N THR A 251 7.87 6.90 0.09
CA THR A 251 7.37 8.25 0.32
C THR A 251 8.30 9.29 -0.27
N ALA A 252 7.75 10.47 -0.47
CA ALA A 252 8.41 11.62 -1.06
C ALA A 252 8.15 12.91 -0.27
N SER A 253 7.36 12.86 0.82
CA SER A 253 7.07 13.99 1.70
C SER A 253 6.57 13.53 3.07
N ASP A 254 6.65 14.40 4.07
CA ASP A 254 6.01 14.23 5.39
C ASP A 254 4.61 14.85 5.47
N GLU A 255 4.18 15.57 4.42
CA GLU A 255 2.81 16.10 4.28
C GLU A 255 1.77 14.96 4.32
N TYR A 256 2.15 13.79 3.83
CA TYR A 256 1.33 12.59 3.79
C TYR A 256 2.13 11.35 4.17
N ASP A 257 1.50 10.39 4.85
CA ASP A 257 2.17 9.21 5.41
C ASP A 257 1.29 7.95 5.32
N LEU A 258 1.84 6.80 5.72
CA LEU A 258 1.18 5.48 5.63
C LEU A 258 -0.10 5.36 6.46
N THR A 259 -0.32 6.26 7.42
CA THR A 259 -1.56 6.35 8.20
C THR A 259 -2.50 7.40 7.63
N GLY A 260 -2.22 7.97 6.46
CA GLY A 260 -3.05 9.01 5.82
C GLY A 260 -4.30 8.49 5.14
N CYS A 261 -4.29 7.23 4.68
CA CYS A 261 -5.43 6.60 4.03
C CYS A 261 -5.40 5.09 4.23
N CYS A 262 -6.58 4.50 4.31
CA CYS A 262 -6.77 3.06 4.43
C CYS A 262 -6.27 2.27 3.21
N CYS A 263 -6.15 2.90 2.04
CA CYS A 263 -5.67 2.24 0.83
C CYS A 263 -4.25 1.69 1.00
N TYR A 264 -3.43 2.25 1.90
CA TYR A 264 -2.07 1.77 2.12
C TYR A 264 -2.08 0.41 2.82
N PHE A 265 -2.65 0.28 4.02
CA PHE A 265 -2.74 -1.03 4.68
C PHE A 265 -3.65 -2.00 3.90
N GLY A 266 -4.71 -1.49 3.27
CA GLY A 266 -5.61 -2.32 2.46
C GLY A 266 -4.94 -2.94 1.24
N THR A 267 -4.10 -2.17 0.53
CA THR A 267 -3.46 -2.67 -0.70
C THR A 267 -2.05 -3.19 -0.44
N HIS A 268 -1.18 -2.39 0.17
CA HIS A 268 0.20 -2.79 0.47
C HIS A 268 0.21 -3.84 1.58
N GLY A 269 -0.47 -3.58 2.70
CA GLY A 269 -0.60 -4.57 3.77
C GLY A 269 -1.34 -5.84 3.33
N GLY A 270 -2.44 -5.69 2.57
CA GLY A 270 -3.15 -6.84 1.99
C GLY A 270 -2.27 -7.68 1.05
N MET A 271 -1.40 -7.04 0.27
CA MET A 271 -0.42 -7.73 -0.58
C MET A 271 0.65 -8.46 0.25
N ILE A 272 1.14 -7.85 1.33
CA ILE A 272 2.08 -8.48 2.27
C ILE A 272 1.43 -9.73 2.88
N ASN A 273 0.20 -9.61 3.39
CA ASN A 273 -0.56 -10.71 3.94
C ASN A 273 -0.74 -11.85 2.92
N ALA A 274 -1.17 -11.52 1.71
CA ALA A 274 -1.40 -12.51 0.66
C ALA A 274 -0.09 -13.20 0.23
N ALA A 275 1.00 -12.45 0.06
CA ALA A 275 2.32 -13.03 -0.24
C ALA A 275 2.78 -13.99 0.86
N ARG A 276 2.67 -13.59 2.14
CA ARG A 276 3.01 -14.43 3.31
C ARG A 276 2.19 -15.72 3.35
N VAL A 277 0.86 -15.61 3.22
CA VAL A 277 -0.06 -16.77 3.30
C VAL A 277 0.14 -17.72 2.11
N ILE A 278 0.33 -17.20 0.89
CA ILE A 278 0.42 -18.01 -0.33
C ILE A 278 1.79 -18.67 -0.47
N SER A 279 2.87 -17.94 -0.15
CA SER A 279 4.23 -18.49 -0.21
C SER A 279 4.53 -19.42 0.97
N GLY A 280 3.92 -19.18 2.13
CA GLY A 280 4.27 -19.83 3.40
C GLY A 280 5.60 -19.36 3.99
N ASN A 281 6.22 -18.33 3.40
CA ASN A 281 7.50 -17.79 3.82
C ASN A 281 7.33 -16.42 4.50
N GLU A 282 8.32 -16.03 5.30
CA GLU A 282 8.44 -14.65 5.74
C GLU A 282 8.79 -13.74 4.56
N ILE A 283 8.22 -12.53 4.56
CA ILE A 283 8.40 -11.56 3.48
C ILE A 283 9.01 -10.30 4.08
N LYS A 284 10.15 -9.88 3.54
CA LYS A 284 10.76 -8.60 3.93
C LYS A 284 9.91 -7.45 3.41
N ASN A 285 9.86 -6.35 4.17
CA ASN A 285 9.05 -5.18 3.80
C ASN A 285 9.92 -3.94 3.87
N TYR A 286 10.35 -3.44 2.72
CA TYR A 286 11.16 -2.23 2.66
C TYR A 286 10.33 -1.01 2.28
N TYR A 287 10.80 0.14 2.75
CA TYR A 287 10.18 1.42 2.52
C TYR A 287 11.23 2.46 2.11
N GLY A 288 11.07 2.99 0.90
CA GLY A 288 11.94 4.02 0.36
C GLY A 288 11.59 5.42 0.86
N ASP A 289 12.60 6.21 1.19
CA ASP A 289 12.47 7.61 1.56
C ASP A 289 13.22 8.48 0.55
N THR A 290 12.49 9.37 -0.13
CA THR A 290 13.04 10.39 -1.03
C THR A 290 12.50 11.78 -0.71
N ARG A 291 12.14 12.03 0.56
CA ARG A 291 11.71 13.36 1.02
C ARG A 291 12.76 14.41 0.70
N GLU A 292 14.01 14.10 1.01
CA GLU A 292 15.15 14.98 0.75
C GLU A 292 15.78 14.70 -0.61
N GLN A 293 15.84 15.73 -1.45
CA GLN A 293 16.39 15.61 -2.79
C GLN A 293 17.87 15.20 -2.73
N GLY A 294 18.22 14.15 -3.47
CA GLY A 294 19.58 13.59 -3.50
C GLY A 294 19.94 12.73 -2.29
N GLN A 295 19.06 12.57 -1.30
CA GLN A 295 19.28 11.67 -0.15
C GLN A 295 18.25 10.54 -0.17
N VAL A 296 18.52 9.53 -0.99
CA VAL A 296 17.70 8.32 -1.04
C VAL A 296 18.05 7.41 0.13
N GLN A 297 17.04 6.96 0.87
CA GLN A 297 17.22 5.96 1.94
C GLN A 297 16.22 4.82 1.75
N VAL A 298 16.58 3.63 2.22
CA VAL A 298 15.69 2.47 2.29
C VAL A 298 15.74 1.95 3.72
N ARG A 299 14.57 1.87 4.35
CA ARG A 299 14.37 1.38 5.73
C ARG A 299 13.37 0.24 5.71
N THR A 300 13.16 -0.45 6.82
CA THR A 300 12.05 -1.41 6.90
C THR A 300 10.72 -0.69 7.08
N LEU A 301 9.62 -1.36 6.73
CA LEU A 301 8.28 -0.83 6.92
C LEU A 301 7.98 -0.60 8.42
N GLU A 302 8.46 -1.48 9.29
CA GLU A 302 8.36 -1.38 10.75
C GLU A 302 9.08 -0.13 11.27
N GLU A 303 10.28 0.17 10.76
CA GLU A 303 11.02 1.39 11.10
C GLU A 303 10.25 2.66 10.71
N GLU A 304 9.64 2.69 9.51
CA GLU A 304 8.80 3.81 9.09
C GLU A 304 7.52 3.93 9.92
N MET A 305 6.85 2.81 10.23
CA MET A 305 5.65 2.82 11.07
C MET A 305 5.95 3.36 12.47
N ARG A 306 7.08 2.95 13.06
CA ARG A 306 7.56 3.50 14.34
C ARG A 306 7.88 5.00 14.24
N ARG A 307 8.51 5.44 13.15
CA ARG A 307 8.76 6.87 12.88
C ARG A 307 7.46 7.66 12.79
N ILE A 308 6.46 7.17 12.08
CA ILE A 308 5.16 7.85 11.92
C ILE A 308 4.41 7.90 13.26
N ALA A 309 4.38 6.78 13.99
CA ALA A 309 3.73 6.71 15.29
C ALA A 309 4.31 7.74 16.27
N ARG A 310 5.64 7.77 16.43
CA ARG A 310 6.32 8.69 17.36
C ARG A 310 6.41 10.13 16.86
N GLY A 311 6.67 10.32 15.57
CA GLY A 311 6.86 11.64 14.98
C GLY A 311 5.55 12.41 14.76
N LYS A 312 4.42 11.71 14.69
CA LYS A 312 3.12 12.30 14.38
C LYS A 312 2.04 11.90 15.39
N ILE A 313 1.63 10.64 15.44
CA ILE A 313 0.43 10.23 16.19
C ILE A 313 0.59 10.46 17.69
N LEU A 314 1.75 10.10 18.25
CA LEU A 314 2.08 10.23 19.67
C LEU A 314 2.84 11.54 19.97
N ASN A 315 3.00 12.42 18.98
CA ASN A 315 3.72 13.67 19.16
C ASN A 315 2.79 14.71 19.82
N PRO A 316 3.10 15.24 21.02
CA PRO A 316 2.26 16.22 21.70
C PRO A 316 1.94 17.45 20.85
N VAL A 317 2.89 17.93 20.03
CA VAL A 317 2.67 19.08 19.15
C VAL A 317 1.60 18.79 18.10
N TRP A 318 1.60 17.57 17.55
CA TRP A 318 0.59 17.17 16.57
C TRP A 318 -0.77 16.94 17.24
N ILE A 319 -0.79 16.33 18.43
CA ILE A 319 -2.01 16.08 19.20
C ILE A 319 -2.68 17.42 19.55
N GLU A 320 -1.95 18.37 20.13
CA GLU A 320 -2.48 19.68 20.48
C GLU A 320 -2.95 20.45 19.22
N GLY A 321 -2.18 20.40 18.13
CA GLY A 321 -2.60 20.98 16.86
C GLY A 321 -3.89 20.36 16.29
N MET A 322 -4.13 19.06 16.51
CA MET A 322 -5.42 18.45 16.17
C MET A 322 -6.54 18.93 17.11
N LYS A 323 -6.28 19.05 18.42
CA LYS A 323 -7.27 19.51 19.39
C LYS A 323 -7.82 20.90 19.10
N GLU A 324 -7.00 21.79 18.53
CA GLU A 324 -7.45 23.12 18.06
C GLU A 324 -8.60 23.06 17.03
N HIS A 325 -8.81 21.90 16.40
CA HIS A 325 -9.86 21.66 15.41
C HIS A 325 -11.05 20.84 15.95
N GLY A 326 -11.17 20.67 17.27
CA GLY A 326 -12.34 20.08 17.95
C GLY A 326 -12.77 18.73 17.37
N TYR A 327 -14.07 18.59 17.05
CA TYR A 327 -14.66 17.38 16.46
C TYR A 327 -13.85 16.77 15.30
N LYS A 328 -13.35 17.63 14.39
CA LYS A 328 -12.63 17.17 13.19
C LYS A 328 -11.23 16.69 13.54
N GLY A 329 -10.56 17.35 14.49
CA GLY A 329 -9.28 16.93 15.03
C GLY A 329 -9.35 15.55 15.69
N ALA A 330 -10.32 15.37 16.59
CA ALA A 330 -10.60 14.08 17.23
C ALA A 330 -10.87 12.97 16.19
N GLY A 331 -11.66 13.27 15.16
CA GLY A 331 -11.93 12.32 14.07
C GLY A 331 -10.69 11.98 13.23
N GLU A 332 -9.74 12.90 13.04
CA GLU A 332 -8.48 12.58 12.36
C GLU A 332 -7.55 11.74 13.25
N ILE A 333 -7.50 11.98 14.56
CA ILE A 333 -6.77 11.13 15.51
C ILE A 333 -7.28 9.68 15.45
N SER A 334 -8.60 9.49 15.60
CA SER A 334 -9.24 8.17 15.55
C SER A 334 -8.95 7.43 14.25
N LYS A 335 -9.03 8.11 13.08
CA LYS A 335 -8.67 7.51 11.80
C LYS A 335 -7.21 7.06 11.73
N ARG A 336 -6.28 7.83 12.30
CA ARG A 336 -4.84 7.50 12.27
C ARG A 336 -4.57 6.25 13.10
N ILE A 337 -5.17 6.15 14.28
CA ILE A 337 -5.09 4.98 15.17
C ILE A 337 -5.73 3.76 14.51
N GLY A 338 -6.94 3.90 13.96
CA GLY A 338 -7.60 2.80 13.23
C GLY A 338 -6.78 2.29 12.03
N ARG A 339 -5.91 3.12 11.45
CA ARG A 339 -4.97 2.70 10.39
C ARG A 339 -3.72 2.02 10.95
N LEU A 340 -3.27 2.33 12.17
CA LEU A 340 -2.26 1.50 12.87
C LEU A 340 -2.79 0.09 13.07
N TYR A 341 -4.04 -0.04 13.54
CA TYR A 341 -4.73 -1.33 13.63
C TYR A 341 -4.77 -2.04 12.27
N GLY A 342 -5.17 -1.35 11.20
CA GLY A 342 -5.19 -1.94 9.86
C GLY A 342 -3.84 -2.43 9.36
N TRP A 343 -2.76 -1.68 9.65
CA TRP A 343 -1.39 -2.14 9.36
C TRP A 343 -0.98 -3.35 10.17
N GLN A 344 -1.38 -3.42 11.44
CA GLN A 344 -1.10 -4.58 12.26
C GLN A 344 -1.87 -5.82 11.81
N ALA A 345 -3.14 -5.67 11.47
CA ALA A 345 -3.99 -6.75 10.97
C ALA A 345 -3.49 -7.34 9.65
N THR A 346 -2.89 -6.52 8.79
CA THR A 346 -2.49 -6.94 7.44
C THR A 346 -1.00 -7.26 7.32
N ALA A 347 -0.12 -6.42 7.85
CA ALA A 347 1.33 -6.58 7.66
C ALA A 347 2.06 -7.04 8.93
N LYS A 348 1.48 -6.86 10.13
CA LYS A 348 2.13 -7.11 11.44
C LYS A 348 3.40 -6.27 11.67
N VAL A 349 3.30 -4.98 11.38
CA VAL A 349 4.43 -4.02 11.33
C VAL A 349 4.39 -2.94 12.41
N VAL A 350 3.46 -3.03 13.36
CA VAL A 350 3.28 -2.08 14.46
C VAL A 350 3.65 -2.76 15.77
N ASP A 351 4.60 -2.18 16.52
CA ASP A 351 5.05 -2.74 17.79
C ASP A 351 3.94 -2.67 18.86
N ASP A 352 3.92 -3.65 19.77
CA ASP A 352 3.01 -3.65 20.94
C ASP A 352 3.14 -2.37 21.76
N ALA A 353 4.37 -1.87 21.95
CA ALA A 353 4.62 -0.63 22.68
C ALA A 353 3.94 0.59 22.05
N VAL A 354 3.74 0.61 20.73
CA VAL A 354 3.01 1.70 20.06
C VAL A 354 1.54 1.66 20.45
N PHE A 355 0.93 0.47 20.52
CA PHE A 355 -0.45 0.33 20.97
C PHE A 355 -0.61 0.67 22.45
N ASP A 356 0.32 0.25 23.30
CA ASP A 356 0.34 0.64 24.71
C ASP A 356 0.41 2.16 24.86
N ASP A 357 1.31 2.82 24.12
CA ASP A 357 1.46 4.28 24.15
C ASP A 357 0.21 5.00 23.62
N VAL A 358 -0.45 4.45 22.60
CA VAL A 358 -1.75 4.97 22.10
C VAL A 358 -2.83 4.87 23.17
N ALA A 359 -2.95 3.72 23.84
CA ALA A 359 -3.92 3.53 24.91
C ALA A 359 -3.64 4.50 26.08
N ARG A 360 -2.39 4.60 26.53
CA ARG A 360 -2.00 5.54 27.60
C ARG A 360 -2.30 6.99 27.21
N THR A 361 -1.95 7.37 26.00
CA THR A 361 -2.09 8.76 25.54
C THR A 361 -3.54 9.14 25.34
N PHE A 362 -4.36 8.34 24.65
CA PHE A 362 -5.69 8.78 24.23
C PHE A 362 -6.84 8.27 25.09
N MET A 363 -6.63 7.17 25.82
CA MET A 363 -7.65 6.55 26.66
C MET A 363 -7.38 6.68 28.16
N MET A 364 -6.13 6.60 28.62
CA MET A 364 -5.86 6.62 30.07
C MET A 364 -5.61 8.06 30.57
N ASP A 365 -4.98 8.90 29.76
CA ASP A 365 -4.81 10.32 30.05
C ASP A 365 -6.16 11.05 30.17
N GLU A 366 -6.36 11.70 31.32
CA GLU A 366 -7.61 12.37 31.67
C GLU A 366 -7.91 13.55 30.73
N GLN A 367 -6.89 14.35 30.37
CA GLN A 367 -7.08 15.53 29.52
C GLN A 367 -7.50 15.15 28.10
N ASN A 368 -6.89 14.10 27.54
CA ASN A 368 -7.29 13.58 26.24
C ASN A 368 -8.69 12.97 26.28
N ARG A 369 -9.04 12.22 27.35
CA ARG A 369 -10.39 11.70 27.54
C ARG A 369 -11.44 12.82 27.59
N GLU A 370 -11.25 13.83 28.42
CA GLU A 370 -12.16 14.98 28.51
C GLU A 370 -12.32 15.69 27.16
N PHE A 371 -11.23 15.84 26.40
CA PHE A 371 -11.27 16.39 25.06
C PHE A 371 -12.15 15.56 24.12
N PHE A 372 -11.95 14.24 24.07
CA PHE A 372 -12.77 13.37 23.23
C PHE A 372 -14.21 13.31 23.69
N GLU A 373 -14.45 13.19 24.98
CA GLU A 373 -15.79 13.19 25.54
C GLU A 373 -16.51 14.46 25.09
N LYS A 374 -15.92 15.64 25.28
CA LYS A 374 -16.54 16.90 24.88
C LYS A 374 -16.71 17.05 23.37
N GLU A 375 -15.66 16.80 22.59
CA GLU A 375 -15.60 17.18 21.18
C GLU A 375 -16.10 16.08 20.23
N ASN A 376 -15.82 14.80 20.50
CA ASN A 376 -16.21 13.67 19.65
C ASN A 376 -16.10 12.30 20.38
N PRO A 377 -17.10 11.89 21.17
CA PRO A 377 -17.04 10.65 21.94
C PRO A 377 -17.01 9.40 21.05
N TRP A 378 -17.66 9.44 19.88
CA TRP A 378 -17.65 8.34 18.90
C TRP A 378 -16.24 8.05 18.36
N ALA A 379 -15.38 9.06 18.27
CA ALA A 379 -14.00 8.87 17.84
C ALA A 379 -13.18 8.08 18.88
N LEU A 380 -13.40 8.34 20.16
CA LEU A 380 -12.76 7.60 21.26
C LEU A 380 -13.31 6.19 21.40
N GLU A 381 -14.61 6.02 21.23
CA GLU A 381 -15.23 4.69 21.21
C GLU A 381 -14.65 3.83 20.08
N GLU A 382 -14.53 4.36 18.85
CA GLU A 382 -13.89 3.62 17.76
C GLU A 382 -12.43 3.28 18.05
N ILE A 383 -11.68 4.18 18.71
CA ILE A 383 -10.30 3.87 19.16
C ILE A 383 -10.32 2.68 20.13
N ALA A 384 -11.17 2.75 21.16
CA ALA A 384 -11.26 1.74 22.20
C ALA A 384 -11.70 0.38 21.62
N ARG A 385 -12.72 0.36 20.75
CA ARG A 385 -13.17 -0.82 20.01
C ARG A 385 -12.04 -1.48 19.24
N ARG A 386 -11.24 -0.70 18.49
CA ARG A 386 -10.13 -1.25 17.68
C ARG A 386 -8.97 -1.75 18.53
N LEU A 387 -8.69 -1.13 19.67
CA LEU A 387 -7.68 -1.59 20.61
C LEU A 387 -8.09 -2.90 21.30
N LEU A 388 -9.36 -3.00 21.72
CA LEU A 388 -9.92 -4.25 22.24
C LEU A 388 -9.90 -5.36 21.19
N GLU A 389 -10.30 -5.05 19.96
CA GLU A 389 -10.26 -6.00 18.84
C GLU A 389 -8.83 -6.48 18.58
N ALA A 390 -7.84 -5.57 18.57
CA ALA A 390 -6.44 -5.92 18.42
C ALA A 390 -5.96 -6.90 19.50
N ALA A 391 -6.33 -6.64 20.77
CA ALA A 391 -5.97 -7.49 21.89
C ALA A 391 -6.65 -8.87 21.81
N GLN A 392 -7.95 -8.91 21.49
CA GLN A 392 -8.71 -10.16 21.37
C GLN A 392 -8.22 -11.05 20.22
N ARG A 393 -7.81 -10.44 19.10
CA ARG A 393 -7.25 -11.15 17.95
C ARG A 393 -5.78 -11.55 18.12
N GLY A 394 -5.14 -11.17 19.23
CA GLY A 394 -3.71 -11.39 19.44
C GLY A 394 -2.81 -10.60 18.48
N LEU A 395 -3.34 -9.52 17.89
CA LEU A 395 -2.57 -8.58 17.07
C LEU A 395 -1.72 -7.63 17.93
N TRP A 396 -2.14 -7.42 19.17
CA TRP A 396 -1.44 -6.65 20.18
C TRP A 396 -1.46 -7.43 21.50
N ASN A 397 -0.33 -7.47 22.19
CA ASN A 397 -0.27 -7.97 23.56
C ASN A 397 -0.09 -6.80 24.55
N PRO A 398 -1.18 -6.31 25.19
CA PRO A 398 -1.11 -5.15 26.07
C PRO A 398 -0.21 -5.39 27.28
N ALA A 399 0.53 -4.35 27.69
CA ALA A 399 1.18 -4.32 28.99
C ALA A 399 0.17 -4.48 30.14
N ASP A 400 0.60 -5.02 31.28
CA ASP A 400 -0.29 -5.37 32.40
C ASP A 400 -1.12 -4.17 32.89
N ASP A 401 -0.51 -2.99 32.99
CA ASP A 401 -1.16 -1.73 33.39
C ASP A 401 -2.26 -1.31 32.41
N VAL A 402 -2.01 -1.47 31.10
CA VAL A 402 -2.96 -1.14 30.05
C VAL A 402 -4.10 -2.16 30.03
N LYS A 403 -3.77 -3.44 30.18
CA LYS A 403 -4.73 -4.55 30.13
C LYS A 403 -5.78 -4.46 31.23
N GLU A 404 -5.38 -4.10 32.45
CA GLU A 404 -6.29 -3.92 33.58
C GLU A 404 -7.30 -2.80 33.31
N GLN A 405 -6.86 -1.69 32.72
CA GLN A 405 -7.71 -0.50 32.52
C GLN A 405 -8.50 -0.50 31.20
N LEU A 406 -8.06 -1.25 30.18
CA LEU A 406 -8.64 -1.19 28.84
C LEU A 406 -10.14 -1.51 28.82
N ARG A 407 -10.57 -2.49 29.63
CA ARG A 407 -11.99 -2.88 29.72
C ARG A 407 -12.81 -1.87 30.50
N ASP A 408 -12.27 -1.36 31.60
CA ASP A 408 -12.97 -0.41 32.47
C ASP A 408 -13.20 0.91 31.72
N ILE A 409 -12.18 1.39 30.98
CA ILE A 409 -12.30 2.61 30.17
C ILE A 409 -13.29 2.41 29.03
N TYR A 410 -13.33 1.22 28.40
CA TYR A 410 -14.32 0.95 27.36
C TYR A 410 -15.76 1.00 27.90
N LEU A 411 -16.02 0.40 29.07
CA LEU A 411 -17.33 0.46 29.72
C LEU A 411 -17.73 1.89 30.09
N GLU A 412 -16.77 2.71 30.55
CA GLU A 412 -17.00 4.13 30.82
C GLU A 412 -17.41 4.89 29.55
N ILE A 413 -16.71 4.65 28.42
CA ILE A 413 -17.02 5.26 27.13
C ILE A 413 -18.42 4.84 26.61
N GLU A 414 -18.78 3.56 26.74
CA GLU A 414 -20.13 3.09 26.40
C GLU A 414 -21.19 3.80 27.27
N GLY A 415 -20.94 3.94 28.57
CA GLY A 415 -21.80 4.70 29.48
C GLY A 415 -22.03 6.14 29.03
N TRP A 416 -20.96 6.86 28.63
CA TRP A 416 -21.10 8.22 28.08
C TRP A 416 -21.96 8.28 26.83
N MET A 417 -21.84 7.27 25.96
CA MET A 417 -22.61 7.19 24.72
C MET A 417 -24.09 6.94 25.00
N GLU A 418 -24.41 6.00 25.89
CA GLU A 418 -25.79 5.72 26.30
C GLU A 418 -26.45 6.95 26.94
N GLU A 419 -25.76 7.63 27.86
CA GLU A 419 -26.29 8.83 28.53
C GLU A 419 -26.55 9.99 27.56
N ARG A 420 -25.68 10.18 26.55
CA ARG A 420 -25.84 11.24 25.55
C ARG A 420 -26.89 10.93 24.50
N MET A 421 -27.16 9.66 24.23
CA MET A 421 -28.10 9.26 23.19
C MET A 421 -29.56 9.34 23.65
N GLY A 422 -29.88 9.20 24.94
CA GLY A 422 -31.27 9.19 25.41
C GLY A 422 -32.14 8.11 24.73
N ASP A 423 -33.46 8.30 24.64
CA ASP A 423 -34.45 7.38 24.01
C ASP A 423 -34.35 7.32 22.46
N VAL A 424 -33.18 7.01 21.90
CA VAL A 424 -33.05 6.72 20.46
C VAL A 424 -33.16 5.21 20.24
N HIS A 425 -34.37 4.74 19.89
CA HIS A 425 -34.65 3.36 19.51
C HIS A 425 -34.28 3.10 18.04
N GLY A 426 -33.03 2.71 17.79
CA GLY A 426 -32.59 2.10 16.52
C GLY A 426 -31.86 0.79 16.80
N ASP A 427 -31.76 -0.09 15.81
CA ASP A 427 -30.98 -1.33 15.91
C ASP A 427 -29.50 -0.98 16.13
N PHE A 428 -29.06 -1.07 17.38
CA PHE A 428 -27.69 -0.80 17.78
C PHE A 428 -26.85 -2.05 17.57
N GLN A 429 -25.75 -1.90 16.83
CA GLN A 429 -24.66 -2.87 16.90
C GLN A 429 -23.90 -2.58 18.19
N GLY A 430 -24.14 -3.39 19.23
CA GLY A 430 -23.43 -3.30 20.50
C GLY A 430 -21.92 -3.43 20.35
N GLY A 431 -21.17 -3.34 21.44
CA GLY A 431 -19.75 -3.72 21.49
C GLY A 431 -19.45 -5.17 21.08
N SER A 432 -20.45 -5.96 20.67
CA SER A 432 -20.28 -7.25 20.02
C SER A 432 -19.63 -7.06 18.64
N ILE A 433 -18.42 -7.61 18.49
CA ILE A 433 -17.79 -7.76 17.19
C ILE A 433 -18.46 -8.96 16.51
N ASP A 434 -19.58 -8.70 15.83
CA ASP A 434 -20.27 -9.72 15.02
C ASP A 434 -19.46 -9.97 13.74
N ILE A 435 -18.70 -11.06 13.74
CA ILE A 435 -17.89 -11.47 12.59
C ILE A 435 -18.82 -12.14 11.59
N ILE A 436 -18.93 -11.56 10.38
CA ILE A 436 -19.62 -12.18 9.25
C ILE A 436 -18.58 -12.44 8.15
N THR A 437 -18.27 -13.71 7.91
CA THR A 437 -17.27 -14.15 6.94
C THR A 437 -17.89 -14.53 5.60
N ALA A 438 -17.03 -14.72 4.58
CA ALA A 438 -17.46 -15.23 3.27
C ALA A 438 -18.15 -16.60 3.35
N ASN A 439 -17.85 -17.42 4.36
CA ASN A 439 -18.48 -18.73 4.54
C ASN A 439 -19.94 -18.65 4.98
N GLU A 440 -20.32 -17.54 5.62
CA GLU A 440 -21.65 -17.31 6.18
C GLU A 440 -22.56 -16.53 5.23
N VAL A 441 -21.99 -15.92 4.19
CA VAL A 441 -22.72 -15.19 3.14
C VAL A 441 -22.72 -15.98 1.84
N GLU A 442 -23.82 -16.68 1.53
CA GLU A 442 -23.94 -17.58 0.38
C GLU A 442 -23.58 -16.92 -0.97
N GLY A 443 -23.99 -15.67 -1.16
CA GLY A 443 -23.66 -14.87 -2.35
C GLY A 443 -22.16 -14.52 -2.46
N TRP A 444 -21.46 -14.40 -1.33
CA TRP A 444 -20.02 -14.16 -1.30
C TRP A 444 -19.26 -15.46 -1.55
N LYS A 445 -19.62 -16.52 -0.83
CA LYS A 445 -19.05 -17.87 -0.99
C LYS A 445 -19.09 -18.35 -2.44
N SER A 446 -20.24 -18.22 -3.10
CA SER A 446 -20.43 -18.63 -4.49
C SER A 446 -19.55 -17.85 -5.47
N ARG A 447 -19.33 -16.56 -5.24
CA ARG A 447 -18.47 -15.72 -6.08
C ARG A 447 -16.98 -16.02 -5.88
N MET A 448 -16.55 -16.33 -4.67
CA MET A 448 -15.15 -16.72 -4.40
C MET A 448 -14.82 -18.09 -4.99
N ALA A 449 -15.72 -19.06 -4.81
CA ALA A 449 -15.57 -20.39 -5.40
C ALA A 449 -15.49 -20.35 -6.94
N ALA A 450 -16.21 -19.41 -7.58
CA ALA A 450 -16.18 -19.24 -9.03
C ALA A 450 -14.81 -18.81 -9.59
N VAL A 451 -13.93 -18.26 -8.75
CA VAL A 451 -12.56 -17.86 -9.12
C VAL A 451 -11.48 -18.73 -8.46
N GLY A 452 -11.86 -19.89 -7.91
CA GLY A 452 -10.92 -20.86 -7.33
C GLY A 452 -10.32 -20.43 -5.98
N ILE A 453 -11.02 -19.55 -5.24
CA ILE A 453 -10.63 -19.05 -3.92
C ILE A 453 -11.49 -19.69 -2.83
#